data_AF-A0A9P0D4I9-F1
#
_entry.id   AF-A0A9P0D4I9-F1
#
_cell.length_a   1.000
_cell.length_b   1.000
_cell.length_c   1.000
_cell.angle_alpha   90.00
_cell.angle_beta   90.00
_cell.angle_gamma   90.00
#
_symmetry.space_group_name_H-M   'P 1'
#
loop_
_entity.id
_entity.type
_entity.pdbx_description
1 polymer ?
#
loop_
_entity_poly.entity_id
_entity_poly.type
_entity_poly.pdbx_seq_one_letter_code
_entity_poly.pdbx_strand_id
1 'polypeptide(L)'
;MFRSAIVYLFLVLLFSSFSWLIYENMSSEKLLSVDFEVFGKVQGVFFRKNTEKEANNLGVRGWCMNTQKNTVKGVIQGSPEKINEM
;
A
#
# COMPACT_ATOMS: atom_id res chain seq x y z
N MET A 1 32.01 36.62 -9.78
CA MET A 1 30.54 36.70 -9.56
C MET A 1 29.76 35.72 -10.43
N PHE A 2 30.00 35.63 -11.75
CA PHE A 2 29.26 34.73 -12.66
C PHE A 2 29.48 33.21 -12.45
N ARG A 3 30.63 32.76 -11.96
CA ARG A 3 30.92 31.32 -11.74
C ARG A 3 30.10 30.69 -10.60
N SER A 4 29.74 31.46 -9.58
CA SER A 4 28.97 30.97 -8.43
C SER A 4 27.49 30.74 -8.75
N ALA A 5 26.91 31.52 -9.66
CA ALA A 5 25.51 31.38 -10.06
C ALA A 5 25.25 30.11 -10.90
N ILE A 6 26.20 29.74 -11.77
CA ILE A 6 26.10 28.52 -12.59
C ILE A 6 26.16 27.26 -11.72
N VAL A 7 27.06 27.23 -10.72
CA VAL A 7 27.17 26.12 -9.77
C VAL A 7 25.89 25.98 -8.94
N TYR A 8 25.33 27.10 -8.48
CA TYR A 8 24.07 27.08 -7.73
C TYR A 8 22.89 26.61 -8.58
N LEU A 9 22.76 27.11 -9.82
CA LEU A 9 21.72 26.67 -10.75
C LEU A 9 21.83 25.15 -11.03
N PHE A 10 23.05 24.65 -11.22
CA PHE A 10 23.28 23.22 -11.44
C PHE A 10 22.89 22.37 -10.21
N LEU A 11 23.19 22.85 -9.00
CA LEU A 11 22.79 22.17 -7.76
C LEU A 11 21.27 22.16 -7.56
N VAL A 12 20.58 23.26 -7.88
CA VAL A 12 19.12 23.34 -7.82
C VAL A 12 18.49 22.37 -8.83
N LEU A 13 19.03 22.31 -10.05
CA LEU A 13 18.57 21.37 -11.07
C LEU A 13 18.82 19.91 -10.68
N LEU A 14 19.99 19.61 -10.09
CA LEU A 14 20.26 18.26 -9.59
C LEU A 14 19.30 17.86 -8.46
N PHE A 15 19.02 18.77 -7.53
CA PHE A 15 18.11 18.49 -6.41
C PHE A 15 16.66 18.33 -6.90
N SER A 16 16.21 19.16 -7.85
CA SER A 16 14.86 19.03 -8.41
C SER A 16 14.71 17.76 -9.25
N SER A 17 15.71 17.41 -10.07
CA SER A 17 15.71 16.16 -10.84
C SER A 17 15.73 14.93 -9.93
N PHE A 18 16.51 14.94 -8.84
CA PHE A 18 16.53 13.84 -7.89
C PHE A 18 15.20 13.70 -7.13
N SER A 19 14.64 14.81 -6.64
CA SER A 19 13.32 14.81 -6.01
C SER A 19 12.22 14.31 -6.94
N TRP A 20 12.28 14.72 -8.22
CA TRP A 20 11.34 14.28 -9.25
C TRP A 20 11.46 12.78 -9.55
N LEU A 21 12.69 12.23 -9.60
CA LEU A 21 12.92 10.80 -9.78
C LEU A 21 12.29 9.97 -8.64
N ILE A 22 12.38 10.45 -7.41
CA ILE A 22 11.77 9.77 -6.24
C ILE A 22 10.24 9.88 -6.29
N TYR A 23 9.70 11.02 -6.72
CA TYR A 23 8.26 11.21 -6.87
C TYR A 23 7.64 10.28 -7.91
N GLU A 24 8.27 10.12 -9.09
CA GLU A 24 7.79 9.21 -10.15
C GLU A 24 7.73 7.75 -9.69
N ASN A 25 8.76 7.28 -8.97
CA ASN A 25 8.77 5.93 -8.41
C ASN A 25 7.58 5.69 -7.49
N MET A 26 7.21 6.66 -6.64
CA MET A 26 6.05 6.55 -5.75
C MET A 26 4.70 6.63 -6.49
N SER A 27 4.58 7.44 -7.55
CA SER A 27 3.33 7.57 -8.30
C SER A 27 3.00 6.37 -9.18
N SER A 28 4.00 5.55 -9.52
CA SER A 28 3.85 4.39 -10.41
C SER A 28 3.50 3.08 -9.71
N GLU A 29 3.33 3.07 -8.39
CA GLU A 29 3.01 1.84 -7.67
C GLU A 29 1.69 1.23 -8.18
N LYS A 30 1.81 0.08 -8.83
CA LYS A 30 0.68 -0.69 -9.33
C LYS A 30 -0.18 -1.11 -8.14
N LEU A 31 -1.46 -0.78 -8.14
CA LEU A 31 -2.40 -1.33 -7.17
C LEU A 31 -2.97 -2.65 -7.69
N LEU A 32 -3.01 -3.64 -6.81
CA LEU A 32 -3.68 -4.92 -7.03
C LEU A 32 -4.96 -4.95 -6.20
N SER A 33 -5.97 -5.66 -6.68
CA SER A 33 -7.20 -5.99 -5.96
C SER A 33 -7.36 -7.50 -5.99
N VAL A 34 -7.52 -8.12 -4.82
CA VAL A 34 -7.59 -9.57 -4.67
C VAL A 34 -8.82 -9.92 -3.85
N ASP A 35 -9.64 -10.83 -4.39
CA ASP A 35 -10.77 -11.42 -3.68
C ASP A 35 -10.28 -12.65 -2.91
N PHE A 36 -10.74 -12.82 -1.67
CA PHE A 36 -10.33 -13.93 -0.82
C PHE A 36 -11.50 -14.55 -0.04
N GLU A 37 -11.33 -15.82 0.34
CA GLU A 37 -12.21 -16.53 1.27
C GLU A 37 -11.38 -17.41 2.22
N VAL A 38 -11.63 -17.29 3.53
CA VAL A 38 -10.92 -17.98 4.60
C VAL A 38 -11.83 -19.00 5.26
N PHE A 39 -11.33 -20.22 5.40
CA PHE A 39 -12.02 -21.38 5.95
C PHE A 39 -11.46 -21.75 7.33
N GLY A 40 -12.27 -22.43 8.15
CA GLY A 40 -11.88 -22.89 9.49
C GLY A 40 -12.59 -22.14 10.62
N LYS A 41 -11.97 -22.07 11.80
CA LYS A 41 -12.54 -21.37 12.97
C LYS A 41 -12.31 -19.85 12.87
N VAL A 42 -13.12 -19.19 12.05
CA VAL A 42 -12.99 -17.75 11.74
C VAL A 42 -14.14 -16.89 12.30
N GLN A 43 -15.26 -17.51 12.70
CA GLN A 43 -16.38 -16.80 13.32
C GLN A 43 -16.35 -16.89 14.85
N GLY A 44 -16.73 -15.80 15.53
CA GLY A 44 -16.72 -15.74 17.00
C GLY A 44 -15.34 -15.55 17.64
N VAL A 45 -14.29 -15.27 16.85
CA VAL A 45 -12.89 -15.18 17.32
C VAL A 45 -12.23 -13.83 17.01
N PHE A 46 -13.01 -12.76 16.83
CA PHE A 46 -12.53 -11.43 16.45
C PHE A 46 -11.73 -11.36 15.14
N PHE A 47 -11.83 -12.36 14.27
CA PHE A 47 -11.09 -12.42 13.00
C PHE A 47 -11.17 -11.10 12.22
N ARG A 48 -12.40 -10.63 11.92
CA ARG A 48 -12.63 -9.39 11.16
C ARG A 48 -11.99 -8.15 11.80
N LYS A 49 -12.00 -8.05 13.13
CA LYS A 49 -11.38 -6.94 13.87
C LYS A 49 -9.85 -6.99 13.76
N ASN A 50 -9.27 -8.20 13.81
CA ASN A 50 -7.84 -8.37 13.63
C ASN A 50 -7.42 -8.08 12.18
N THR A 51 -8.20 -8.55 11.20
CA THR A 51 -7.99 -8.27 9.77
C THR A 51 -8.04 -6.78 9.49
N GLU A 52 -9.01 -6.04 10.04
CA GLU A 52 -9.07 -4.58 9.91
C GLU A 52 -7.85 -3.89 10.53
N LYS A 53 -7.44 -4.32 11.73
CA LYS A 53 -6.25 -3.77 12.39
C LYS A 53 -4.99 -3.98 11.55
N GLU A 54 -4.80 -5.19 11.02
CA GLU A 54 -3.64 -5.50 10.20
C GLU A 54 -3.67 -4.78 8.85
N ALA A 55 -4.84 -4.69 8.22
CA ALA A 55 -5.02 -3.91 7.01
C ALA A 55 -4.62 -2.44 7.22
N ASN A 56 -4.98 -1.86 8.37
CA ASN A 56 -4.58 -0.49 8.72
C ASN A 56 -3.08 -0.38 8.99
N ASN A 57 -2.45 -1.37 9.62
CA ASN A 57 -1.01 -1.39 9.88
C ASN A 57 -0.19 -1.43 8.57
N LEU A 58 -0.61 -2.28 7.62
CA LEU A 58 0.03 -2.42 6.31
C LEU A 58 -0.35 -1.29 5.34
N GLY A 59 -1.37 -0.50 5.67
CA GLY A 59 -1.87 0.58 4.81
C GLY A 59 -2.56 0.08 3.55
N VAL A 60 -3.22 -1.08 3.63
CA VAL A 60 -4.07 -1.67 2.59
C VAL A 60 -5.54 -1.35 2.87
N ARG A 61 -6.38 -1.41 1.85
CA ARG A 61 -7.81 -1.09 1.93
C ARG A 61 -8.65 -2.27 1.48
N GLY A 62 -9.91 -2.33 1.90
CA GLY A 62 -10.77 -3.46 1.55
C GLY A 62 -11.95 -3.63 2.47
N TRP A 63 -12.58 -4.80 2.37
CA TRP A 63 -13.68 -5.21 3.24
C TRP A 63 -13.62 -6.72 3.51
N CYS A 64 -14.18 -7.14 4.63
CA CYS A 64 -14.42 -8.56 4.90
C CYS A 64 -15.75 -8.78 5.63
N MET A 65 -16.37 -9.93 5.41
CA MET A 65 -17.65 -10.30 6.01
C MET A 65 -17.70 -11.79 6.37
N ASN A 66 -18.43 -12.12 7.42
CA ASN A 66 -18.80 -13.50 7.72
C ASN A 66 -19.82 -13.98 6.68
N THR A 67 -19.69 -15.24 6.25
CA THR A 67 -20.65 -15.89 5.35
C THR A 67 -21.57 -16.84 6.13
N GLN A 68 -22.65 -17.29 5.47
CA GLN A 68 -23.53 -18.34 6.01
C GLN A 68 -22.87 -19.73 6.03
N LYS A 69 -21.75 -19.91 5.32
CA LYS A 69 -20.99 -21.17 5.25
C LYS A 69 -19.95 -21.29 6.37
N ASN A 70 -20.04 -20.49 7.42
CA ASN A 70 -19.05 -20.39 8.49
C ASN A 70 -17.63 -19.94 8.05
N THR A 71 -17.53 -19.27 6.89
CA THR A 71 -16.27 -18.71 6.36
C THR A 71 -16.24 -17.18 6.53
N VAL A 72 -15.12 -16.56 6.17
CA VAL A 72 -14.99 -15.11 6.01
C VAL A 72 -14.54 -14.82 4.58
N LYS A 73 -15.26 -13.96 3.86
CA LYS A 73 -14.86 -13.52 2.51
C LYS A 73 -14.57 -12.03 2.48
N GLY A 74 -13.81 -11.57 1.51
CA GLY A 74 -13.48 -10.16 1.38
C GLY A 74 -12.73 -9.81 0.12
N VAL A 75 -12.40 -8.52 0.03
CA VAL A 75 -11.52 -7.96 -1.00
C VAL A 75 -10.46 -7.13 -0.30
N ILE A 76 -9.22 -7.25 -0.77
CA ILE A 76 -8.10 -6.42 -0.34
C ILE A 76 -7.49 -5.72 -1.56
N GLN A 77 -7.14 -4.45 -1.39
CA GLN A 77 -6.50 -3.61 -2.39
C GLN A 77 -5.29 -2.91 -1.79
N GLY A 78 -4.18 -2.94 -2.51
CA GLY A 78 -2.89 -2.38 -2.09
C GLY A 78 -1.81 -2.57 -3.14
N SER A 79 -0.59 -2.12 -2.85
CA SER A 79 0.56 -2.46 -3.69
C SER A 79 0.89 -3.95 -3.57
N PRO A 80 1.46 -4.59 -4.60
CA PRO A 80 1.78 -6.02 -4.60
C PRO A 80 2.57 -6.47 -3.38
N GLU A 81 3.52 -5.65 -2.94
CA GLU A 81 4.35 -5.92 -1.77
C GLU A 81 3.49 -6.03 -0.51
N LYS A 82 2.62 -5.04 -0.27
CA LYS A 82 1.71 -5.02 0.88
C LYS A 82 0.65 -6.10 0.85
N ILE A 83 0.16 -6.48 -0.35
CA ILE A 83 -0.80 -7.59 -0.46
C ILE A 83 -0.12 -8.92 -0.17
N ASN A 84 1.15 -9.11 -0.57
CA ASN A 84 1.89 -10.34 -0.29
C ASN A 84 2.25 -10.50 1.20
N GLU A 85 2.31 -9.40 1.96
CA GLU A 85 2.53 -9.41 3.41
C GLU A 85 1.27 -9.71 4.22
N MET A 86 0.08 -9.52 3.63
CA MET A 86 -1.22 -9.77 4.28
C MET A 86 -1.58 -11.26 4.31
#